data_AF-A0A0C3NNY0-F1
#
_entry.id   AF-A0A0C3NNY0-F1
#
_cell.length_a   1.000
_cell.length_b   1.000
_cell.length_c   1.000
_cell.angle_alpha   90.00
_cell.angle_beta   90.00
_cell.angle_gamma   90.00
#
_symmetry.space_group_name_H-M   'P 1'
#
loop_
_entity.id
_entity.type
_entity.pdbx_description
1 polymer ?
#
loop_
_entity_poly.entity_id
_entity_poly.type
_entity_poly.pdbx_seq_one_letter_code
_entity_poly.pdbx_strand_id
1 'polypeptide(L)'
;MRRTGYTLDFELGKVEEHERVLDEVLVSLSMHAMKRELKESDYLDGGALWETLPKVTQELIRNFNQIPKETRPEMLEQLRGILKKDMEGPRRLIKLFKA
;
A
#
# COMPACT_ATOMS: atom_id res chain seq x y z
N MET A 1 13.17 -37.99 -19.59
CA MET A 1 13.37 -37.28 -18.30
C MET A 1 12.71 -35.92 -18.38
N ARG A 2 11.61 -35.68 -17.65
CA ARG A 2 10.98 -34.36 -17.51
C ARG A 2 11.11 -33.94 -16.04
N ARG A 3 11.95 -32.94 -15.76
CA ARG A 3 12.09 -32.30 -14.44
C ARG A 3 12.01 -30.79 -14.64
N THR A 4 10.81 -30.23 -14.79
CA THR A 4 10.56 -28.78 -14.88
C THR A 4 9.08 -28.46 -14.58
N GLY A 5 8.54 -28.99 -13.48
CA GLY A 5 7.18 -28.65 -13.02
C GLY A 5 7.22 -27.85 -11.71
N TYR A 6 7.83 -28.46 -10.69
CA TYR A 6 7.81 -27.96 -9.31
C TYR A 6 8.45 -26.59 -9.07
N THR A 7 9.39 -26.14 -9.90
CA THR A 7 10.02 -24.82 -9.72
C THR A 7 9.14 -23.69 -10.24
N LEU A 8 8.33 -23.92 -11.29
CA LEU A 8 7.49 -22.88 -11.88
C LEU A 8 6.30 -22.55 -10.98
N ASP A 9 5.63 -23.56 -10.43
CA ASP A 9 4.48 -23.37 -9.54
C ASP A 9 4.86 -22.63 -8.24
N PHE A 10 6.08 -22.87 -7.73
CA PHE A 10 6.59 -22.21 -6.53
C PHE A 10 6.97 -20.73 -6.79
N GLU A 11 7.52 -20.43 -7.97
CA GLU A 11 7.81 -19.04 -8.34
C GLU A 11 6.54 -18.28 -8.73
N LEU A 12 5.58 -18.90 -9.43
CA LEU A 12 4.26 -18.31 -9.70
C LEU A 12 3.53 -17.96 -8.40
N GLY A 13 3.48 -18.87 -7.43
CA GLY A 13 2.82 -18.62 -6.14
C GLY A 13 3.43 -17.43 -5.38
N LYS A 14 4.75 -17.24 -5.46
CA LYS A 14 5.43 -16.07 -4.86
C LYS A 14 5.14 -14.77 -5.59
N VAL A 15 5.04 -14.82 -6.92
CA VAL A 15 4.70 -13.65 -7.74
C VAL A 15 3.24 -13.24 -7.48
N GLU A 16 2.31 -14.18 -7.38
CA GLU A 16 0.90 -13.90 -7.03
C GLU A 16 0.74 -13.35 -5.61
N GLU A 17 1.46 -13.90 -4.62
CA GLU A 17 1.47 -13.35 -3.25
C GLU A 17 2.00 -11.91 -3.25
N HIS A 18 3.05 -11.64 -4.04
CA HIS A 18 3.65 -10.32 -4.12
C HIS A 18 2.72 -9.27 -4.74
N GLU A 19 2.05 -9.59 -5.84
CA GLU A 19 1.08 -8.67 -6.45
C GLU A 19 -0.11 -8.42 -5.52
N ARG A 20 -0.57 -9.44 -4.79
CA ARG A 20 -1.63 -9.27 -3.77
C ARG A 20 -1.22 -8.33 -2.63
N VAL A 21 0.00 -8.49 -2.11
CA VAL A 21 0.53 -7.62 -1.04
C VAL A 21 0.67 -6.18 -1.52
N LEU A 22 1.13 -5.97 -2.76
CA LEU A 22 1.21 -4.65 -3.38
C LEU A 22 -0.16 -4.01 -3.54
N ASP A 23 -1.13 -4.74 -4.07
CA ASP A 23 -2.48 -4.24 -4.28
C ASP A 23 -3.16 -3.90 -2.94
N GLU A 24 -2.99 -4.74 -1.91
CA GLU A 24 -3.50 -4.48 -0.56
C GLU A 24 -2.91 -3.17 0.02
N VAL A 25 -1.59 -2.95 -0.10
CA VAL A 25 -0.95 -1.71 0.37
C VAL A 25 -1.48 -0.47 -0.34
N LEU A 26 -1.62 -0.53 -1.66
CA LEU A 26 -2.07 0.63 -2.47
C LEU A 26 -3.55 0.94 -2.21
N VAL A 27 -4.38 -0.08 -2.02
CA VAL A 27 -5.78 0.06 -1.64
C VAL A 27 -5.90 0.66 -0.24
N SER A 28 -5.15 0.16 0.74
CA SER A 28 -5.13 0.73 2.10
C SER A 28 -4.73 2.20 2.09
N LEU A 29 -3.64 2.55 1.39
CA LEU A 29 -3.21 3.96 1.25
C LEU A 29 -4.33 4.83 0.68
N SER A 30 -4.93 4.39 -0.43
CA SER A 30 -6.01 5.13 -1.10
C SER A 30 -7.23 5.29 -0.21
N MET A 31 -7.59 4.25 0.55
CA MET A 31 -8.70 4.29 1.50
C MET A 31 -8.43 5.29 2.63
N HIS A 32 -7.29 5.20 3.33
CA HIS A 32 -6.98 6.11 4.42
C HIS A 32 -6.86 7.57 3.95
N ALA A 33 -6.30 7.78 2.77
CA ALA A 33 -6.24 9.07 2.11
C ALA A 33 -7.65 9.64 1.85
N MET A 34 -8.54 8.84 1.26
CA MET A 34 -9.93 9.22 1.02
C MET A 34 -10.68 9.53 2.31
N LYS A 35 -10.58 8.68 3.34
CA LYS A 35 -11.24 8.89 4.64
C LYS A 35 -10.82 10.21 5.29
N ARG A 36 -9.53 10.53 5.24
CA ARG A 36 -9.01 11.82 5.73
C ARG A 36 -9.49 13.00 4.88
N GLU A 37 -9.52 12.86 3.55
CA GLU A 37 -10.03 13.90 2.66
C GLU A 37 -11.52 14.19 2.88
N LEU A 38 -12.30 13.14 3.17
CA LEU A 38 -13.71 13.23 3.55
C LEU A 38 -13.93 13.76 4.98
N LYS A 39 -12.85 14.03 5.72
CA LYS A 39 -12.91 14.51 7.12
C LYS A 39 -13.71 13.57 8.02
N GLU A 40 -13.59 12.26 7.81
CA GLU A 40 -14.16 11.27 8.72
C GLU A 40 -13.59 11.52 10.13
N SER A 41 -14.46 11.56 11.14
CA SER A 41 -14.11 12.01 12.50
C SER A 41 -12.91 11.27 13.10
N ASP A 42 -12.80 9.97 12.82
CA ASP A 42 -11.71 9.14 13.32
C ASP A 42 -10.38 9.35 12.56
N TYR A 43 -10.41 10.06 11.42
CA TYR A 43 -9.25 10.36 10.56
C TYR A 43 -8.79 11.83 10.64
N LEU A 44 -9.48 12.65 11.44
CA LEU A 44 -9.06 14.01 11.77
C LEU A 44 -7.93 14.01 12.80
N ASP A 45 -7.30 15.17 13.01
CA ASP A 45 -6.27 15.30 14.04
C ASP A 45 -6.91 15.07 15.43
N GLY A 46 -6.36 14.12 16.19
CA GLY A 46 -6.96 13.63 17.45
C GLY A 46 -8.02 12.53 17.27
N GLY A 47 -8.30 12.08 16.05
CA GLY A 47 -9.17 10.95 15.76
C GLY A 47 -8.55 9.62 16.21
N ALA A 48 -9.36 8.73 16.78
CA ALA A 48 -8.86 7.50 17.37
C ALA A 48 -8.11 6.61 16.38
N LEU A 49 -8.59 6.50 15.13
CA LEU A 49 -7.92 5.74 14.08
C LEU A 49 -6.73 6.48 13.47
N TRP A 50 -6.74 7.81 13.45
CA TRP A 50 -5.61 8.59 12.98
C TRP A 50 -4.40 8.44 13.90
N GLU A 51 -4.62 8.51 15.22
CA GLU A 51 -3.57 8.42 16.23
C GLU A 51 -2.96 7.02 16.34
N THR A 52 -3.69 5.96 15.97
CA THR A 52 -3.14 4.59 15.94
C THR A 52 -2.21 4.35 14.75
N LEU A 53 -2.37 5.11 13.67
CA LEU A 53 -1.51 4.97 12.50
C LEU A 53 -0.07 5.40 12.84
N PRO A 54 0.95 4.64 12.41
CA PRO A 54 2.34 5.06 12.52
C PRO A 54 2.58 6.43 11.87
N LYS A 55 3.49 7.24 12.44
CA LYS A 55 3.82 8.58 11.91
C LYS A 55 4.19 8.57 10.43
N VAL A 56 4.96 7.56 10.00
CA VAL A 56 5.30 7.36 8.58
C VAL A 56 4.05 7.18 7.72
N THR A 57 3.05 6.43 8.18
CA THR A 57 1.77 6.24 7.48
C THR A 57 0.98 7.53 7.41
N GLN A 58 0.92 8.26 8.52
CA GLN A 58 0.27 9.57 8.58
C GLN A 58 0.88 10.57 7.60
N GLU A 59 2.21 10.64 7.53
CA GLU A 59 2.95 11.49 6.59
C GLU A 59 2.71 11.06 5.14
N LEU A 60 2.75 9.75 4.86
CA LEU A 60 2.47 9.22 3.53
C LEU A 60 1.06 9.60 3.06
N ILE A 61 0.06 9.47 3.92
CA ILE A 61 -1.33 9.87 3.64
C ILE A 61 -1.44 11.37 3.40
N ARG A 62 -0.79 12.19 4.24
CA ARG A 62 -0.78 13.65 4.09
C ARG A 62 -0.15 14.07 2.76
N ASN A 63 1.00 13.50 2.42
CA ASN A 63 1.69 13.77 1.15
C ASN A 63 0.86 13.31 -0.04
N PHE A 64 0.24 12.14 0.03
CA PHE A 64 -0.64 11.63 -1.04
C PHE A 64 -1.86 12.53 -1.25
N ASN A 65 -2.45 13.08 -0.18
CA ASN A 65 -3.57 14.01 -0.29
C ASN A 65 -3.20 15.40 -0.83
N GLN A 66 -1.92 15.80 -0.78
CA GLN A 66 -1.44 17.02 -1.43
C GLN A 66 -1.40 16.89 -2.96
N ILE A 67 -1.38 15.66 -3.48
CA ILE A 67 -1.37 15.38 -4.91
C ILE A 67 -2.77 15.64 -5.50
N PRO A 68 -2.90 16.35 -6.64
CA PRO A 68 -4.16 16.52 -7.34
C PRO A 68 -4.82 15.19 -7.64
N LYS A 69 -6.14 15.08 -7.39
CA LYS A 69 -6.91 13.82 -7.55
C LYS A 69 -6.71 13.16 -8.90
N GLU A 70 -6.62 13.97 -9.95
CA GLU A 70 -6.45 13.56 -11.35
C GLU A 70 -5.12 12.81 -11.58
N THR A 71 -4.10 13.12 -10.78
CA THR A 71 -2.75 12.54 -10.89
C THR A 71 -2.47 11.41 -9.90
N ARG A 72 -3.37 11.19 -8.93
CA ARG A 72 -3.24 10.12 -7.92
C ARG A 72 -3.17 8.71 -8.52
N PRO A 73 -3.94 8.34 -9.57
CA PRO A 73 -3.81 7.03 -10.20
C PRO A 73 -2.41 6.78 -10.77
N GLU A 74 -1.83 7.79 -11.42
CA GLU A 74 -0.47 7.70 -11.96
C GLU A 74 0.57 7.54 -10.83
N MET A 75 0.39 8.26 -9.72
CA MET A 75 1.25 8.12 -8.55
C MET A 75 1.17 6.72 -7.92
N LEU A 76 -0.03 6.13 -7.85
CA LEU A 76 -0.20 4.77 -7.35
C LEU A 76 0.52 3.75 -8.25
N GLU A 77 0.47 3.92 -9.57
CA GLU A 77 1.20 3.07 -10.51
C GLU A 77 2.73 3.26 -10.40
N GLN A 78 3.20 4.49 -10.18
CA GLN A 78 4.62 4.75 -9.91
C GLN A 78 5.08 4.10 -8.59
N LEU A 79 4.29 4.23 -7.53
CA LEU A 79 4.53 3.56 -6.25
C LEU A 79 4.54 2.04 -6.42
N ARG A 80 3.61 1.48 -7.21
CA ARG A 80 3.59 0.07 -7.58
C ARG A 80 4.89 -0.34 -8.25
N GLY A 81 5.38 0.45 -9.21
CA GLY A 81 6.65 0.21 -9.90
C GLY A 81 7.88 0.28 -8.99
N ILE A 82 7.90 1.19 -8.02
CA ILE A 82 8.97 1.31 -7.03
C ILE A 82 8.96 0.11 -6.07
N LEU A 83 7.79 -0.20 -5.51
CA LEU A 83 7.62 -1.29 -4.55
C LEU A 83 7.81 -2.67 -5.21
N LYS A 84 7.51 -2.80 -6.50
CA LYS A 84 7.76 -4.03 -7.27
C LYS A 84 9.26 -4.31 -7.45
N LYS A 85 10.11 -3.27 -7.40
CA LYS A 85 11.58 -3.40 -7.49
C LYS A 85 12.24 -3.72 -6.15
N ASP A 86 11.59 -3.43 -5.03
CA ASP A 86 12.08 -3.73 -3.68
C ASP A 86 10.96 -4.31 -2.80
N MET A 87 10.95 -5.64 -2.67
CA MET A 87 9.89 -6.39 -1.99
C MET A 87 9.89 -6.26 -0.45
N GLU A 88 10.95 -5.73 0.16
CA GLU A 88 10.91 -5.43 1.58
C GLU A 88 10.05 -4.19 1.88
N GLY A 89 10.00 -3.23 0.94
CA GLY A 89 9.17 -2.02 1.04
C GLY A 89 7.68 -2.31 1.29
N PRO A 90 6.98 -3.03 0.41
CA PRO A 90 5.53 -3.26 0.55
C PRO A 90 5.19 -4.13 1.77
N ARG A 91 6.04 -5.11 2.15
CA ARG A 91 5.83 -5.90 3.37
C ARG A 91 5.99 -5.06 4.65
N ARG A 92 6.89 -4.07 4.67
CA ARG A 92 6.99 -3.10 5.77
C ARG A 92 5.78 -2.18 5.79
N LEU A 93 5.33 -1.68 4.64
CA LEU A 93 4.16 -0.82 4.53
C LEU A 93 2.88 -1.51 5.00
N ILE A 94 2.66 -2.78 4.64
CA ILE A 94 1.46 -3.51 5.09
C ILE A 94 1.39 -3.63 6.62
N LYS A 95 2.54 -3.79 7.29
CA LYS A 95 2.60 -3.77 8.76
C LYS A 95 2.24 -2.42 9.36
N LEU A 96 2.47 -1.34 8.61
CA LEU A 96 2.14 0.02 9.03
C LEU A 96 0.68 0.40 8.74
N PHE A 97 -0.02 -0.34 7.87
CA PHE A 97 -1.45 -0.16 7.58
C PHE A 97 -2.36 -1.14 8.34
N LYS A 98 -1.81 -2.21 8.93
CA LYS A 98 -2.53 -3.22 9.74
C LYS A 98 -2.47 -2.98 11.26
N ALA A 99 -1.79 -1.92 11.71
CA ALA A 99 -1.71 -1.49 13.11
C ALA A 99 -2.83 -0.49 13.42
#